data_AF-A0A929IMF8-F1
#
_entry.id   AF-A0A929IMF8-F1
#
_cell.length_a   1.000
_cell.length_b   1.000
_cell.length_c   1.000
_cell.angle_alpha   90.00
_cell.angle_beta   90.00
_cell.angle_gamma   90.00
#
_symmetry.space_group_name_H-M   'P 1'
#
loop_
_entity.id
_entity.type
_entity.pdbx_description
1 polymer ?
#
loop_
_entity_poly.entity_id
_entity_poly.type
_entity_poly.pdbx_seq_one_letter_code
_entity_poly.pdbx_strand_id
1 'polypeptide(L)'
;MHHPITPGTRLTGTATRLYRRLFRPEDPHGWADYHCVEQPDGNFWIHTHGLGRWRLPDLEFTGVPHDMRGHAHQLMFAIIESCRAAGAARANGDIEGVFSAPAQNFRQLATLRPAPRGDSQHWNTLRIVDWDQSAESDFPARLFASHIAAWAELAGDPIQKEVMCRRALVIFPGHFLEMTAGADIEPRDADLTDLQYRANISTYLSLVEALFAQGRLAEAIGYLEEAISRCPGWGRAFRSWLIANYRRNDAFINFWRAADISEICARRRPADTPGSMSEPKATGFGKKKRDT
;
A
#
# COMPACT_ATOMS: atom_id res chain seq x y z
N MET A 1 -10.92 15.15 27.01
CA MET A 1 -9.75 14.29 27.28
C MET A 1 -8.57 15.25 27.45
N HIS A 2 -7.90 15.29 28.61
CA HIS A 2 -6.74 16.16 28.74
C HIS A 2 -5.67 15.67 27.78
N HIS A 3 -5.30 16.49 26.79
CA HIS A 3 -4.20 16.24 25.86
C HIS A 3 -2.91 16.48 26.64
N PRO A 4 -2.25 15.44 27.20
CA PRO A 4 -1.00 15.65 27.88
C PRO A 4 -0.02 15.97 26.76
N ILE A 5 0.61 17.13 26.80
CA ILE A 5 1.77 17.41 25.94
C ILE A 5 2.88 16.50 26.45
N THR A 6 2.87 15.22 26.09
CA THR A 6 3.83 14.24 26.59
C THR A 6 5.15 14.52 25.88
N PRO A 7 6.22 14.93 26.58
CA PRO A 7 7.48 15.32 25.95
C PRO A 7 8.14 14.20 25.11
N GLY A 8 7.75 12.94 25.33
CA GLY A 8 8.20 11.76 24.56
C GLY A 8 7.50 11.51 23.21
N THR A 9 6.59 12.40 22.78
CA THR A 9 5.77 12.17 21.57
C THR A 9 6.34 12.76 20.28
N ARG A 10 7.37 13.60 20.35
CA ARG A 10 7.98 14.21 19.16
C ARG A 10 8.96 13.25 18.50
N LEU A 11 8.64 12.84 17.27
CA LEU A 11 9.51 11.99 16.45
C LEU A 11 10.70 12.76 15.84
N THR A 12 10.63 14.08 15.75
CA THR A 12 11.72 14.94 15.30
C THR A 12 12.23 15.82 16.44
N GLY A 13 13.53 15.75 16.72
CA GLY A 13 14.16 16.54 17.77
C GLY A 13 14.08 18.06 17.48
N THR A 14 14.00 18.87 18.53
CA THR A 14 13.88 20.34 18.44
C THR A 14 14.97 20.96 17.57
N ALA A 15 16.22 20.50 17.69
CA ALA A 15 17.34 21.00 16.90
C ALA A 15 17.21 20.69 15.40
N THR A 16 16.81 19.46 15.03
CA THR A 16 16.59 19.08 13.63
C THR A 16 15.46 19.90 13.00
N ARG A 17 14.39 20.16 13.75
CA ARG A 17 13.29 21.02 13.29
C ARG A 17 13.78 22.45 13.08
N LEU A 18 14.49 23.03 14.06
CA LEU A 18 15.05 24.38 13.92
C LEU A 18 15.97 24.49 12.71
N TYR A 19 16.85 23.51 12.51
CA TYR A 19 17.70 23.45 11.32
C TYR A 19 16.86 23.45 10.04
N ARG A 20 15.86 22.57 9.91
CA ARG A 20 14.98 22.53 8.72
C ARG A 20 14.23 23.85 8.55
N ARG A 21 13.73 24.47 9.62
CA ARG A 21 13.06 25.78 9.53
C ARG A 21 13.97 26.87 8.95
N LEU A 22 15.25 26.88 9.34
CA LEU A 22 16.20 27.91 8.93
C LEU A 22 16.78 27.66 7.54
N PHE A 23 17.07 26.41 7.19
CA PHE A 23 17.82 26.06 5.98
C PHE A 23 16.98 25.39 4.88
N ARG A 24 15.78 24.91 5.19
CA ARG A 24 14.81 24.28 4.27
C ARG A 24 13.39 24.67 4.65
N PRO A 25 13.02 25.97 4.62
CA PRO A 25 11.72 26.45 5.10
C PRO A 25 10.51 25.80 4.39
N GLU A 26 10.72 25.25 3.20
CA GLU A 26 9.78 24.45 2.42
C GLU A 26 9.60 23.02 2.93
N ASP A 27 10.48 22.50 3.78
CA ASP A 27 10.41 21.12 4.28
C ASP A 27 9.34 20.97 5.37
N PRO A 28 8.35 20.06 5.20
CA PRO A 28 7.27 19.95 6.15
C PRO A 28 7.73 19.50 7.55
N HIS A 29 8.84 18.76 7.64
CA HIS A 29 9.40 18.29 8.92
C HIS A 29 9.92 19.44 9.80
N GLY A 30 10.22 20.60 9.21
CA GLY A 30 10.58 21.78 9.99
C GLY A 30 9.40 22.31 10.82
N TRP A 31 8.16 22.18 10.33
CA TRP A 31 7.05 22.95 10.85
C TRP A 31 5.88 22.13 11.36
N ALA A 32 5.54 21.01 10.72
CA ALA A 32 4.51 20.12 11.21
C ALA A 32 4.91 19.60 12.60
N ASP A 33 4.04 19.77 13.58
CA ASP A 33 4.15 19.15 14.90
C ASP A 33 3.40 17.82 14.83
N TYR A 34 4.10 16.71 15.03
CA TYR A 34 3.50 15.37 14.98
C TYR A 34 3.34 14.84 16.40
N HIS A 35 2.12 14.42 16.73
CA HIS A 35 1.73 13.91 18.04
C HIS A 35 1.23 12.47 17.93
N CYS A 36 1.53 11.68 18.95
CA CYS A 36 1.14 10.28 19.07
C CYS A 36 0.56 10.09 20.47
N VAL A 37 -0.74 9.89 20.57
CA VAL A 37 -1.47 9.78 21.84
C VAL A 37 -2.01 8.37 21.96
N GLU A 38 -1.61 7.66 23.01
CA GLU A 38 -2.14 6.34 23.32
C GLU A 38 -3.62 6.43 23.72
N GLN A 39 -4.43 5.57 23.13
CA GLN A 39 -5.86 5.46 23.35
C GLN A 39 -6.15 4.35 24.37
N PRO A 40 -7.33 4.33 25.02
CA PRO A 40 -7.66 3.33 26.04
C PRO A 40 -7.60 1.87 25.56
N ASP A 41 -7.71 1.63 24.26
CA ASP A 41 -7.62 0.31 23.62
C ASP A 41 -6.18 -0.12 23.29
N GLY A 42 -5.18 0.69 23.65
CA GLY A 42 -3.76 0.46 23.38
C GLY A 42 -3.32 0.85 21.96
N ASN A 43 -4.24 1.34 21.12
CA ASN A 43 -3.89 1.90 19.82
C ASN A 43 -3.46 3.37 19.94
N PHE A 44 -2.94 3.93 18.87
CA PHE A 44 -2.54 5.33 18.80
C PHE A 44 -3.52 6.18 17.99
N TRP A 45 -3.82 7.35 18.56
CA TRP A 45 -4.27 8.51 17.80
C TRP A 45 -3.07 9.34 17.40
N ILE A 46 -2.89 9.50 16.10
CA ILE A 46 -1.74 10.19 15.53
C ILE A 46 -2.28 11.40 14.79
N HIS A 47 -1.76 12.59 15.10
CA HIS A 47 -2.21 13.81 14.44
C HIS A 47 -1.11 14.84 14.30
N THR A 48 -1.36 15.80 13.41
CA THR A 48 -0.47 16.92 13.17
C THR A 48 -1.03 18.24 13.72
N HIS A 49 -0.14 19.20 13.90
CA HIS A 49 -0.45 20.61 14.14
C HIS A 49 0.41 21.50 13.25
N GLY A 50 -0.09 22.71 13.00
CA GLY A 50 0.68 23.78 12.35
C GLY A 50 0.73 23.67 10.83
N LEU A 51 -0.12 22.85 10.20
CA LEU A 51 -0.19 22.73 8.74
C LEU A 51 -0.80 23.98 8.07
N GLY A 52 -1.50 24.83 8.84
CA GLY A 52 -2.15 26.06 8.36
C GLY A 52 -1.22 27.05 7.65
N ARG A 53 0.09 27.03 7.94
CA ARG A 53 1.10 27.84 7.21
C ARG A 53 1.13 27.55 5.70
N TRP A 54 0.77 26.34 5.30
CA TRP A 54 0.66 25.91 3.90
C TRP A 54 -0.80 25.92 3.41
N ARG A 55 -1.70 26.56 4.15
CA ARG A 55 -3.15 26.54 3.91
C ARG A 55 -3.72 25.12 3.86
N LEU A 56 -3.12 24.22 4.65
CA LEU A 56 -3.60 22.85 4.82
C LEU A 56 -4.28 22.69 6.18
N PRO A 57 -5.33 21.87 6.26
CA PRO A 57 -5.88 21.43 7.54
C PRO A 57 -4.86 20.55 8.26
N ASP A 58 -5.00 20.47 9.58
CA ASP A 58 -4.30 19.44 10.35
C ASP A 58 -4.86 18.06 9.99
N LEU A 59 -4.06 17.02 10.14
CA LEU A 59 -4.40 15.67 9.69
C LEU A 59 -4.36 14.69 10.86
N GLU A 60 -5.20 13.65 10.83
CA GLU A 60 -5.17 12.59 11.82
C GLU A 60 -5.35 11.18 11.24
N PHE A 61 -4.77 10.21 11.96
CA PHE A 61 -5.07 8.79 11.92
C PHE A 61 -5.57 8.34 13.29
N THR A 62 -6.53 7.42 13.32
CA THR A 62 -7.03 6.79 14.55
C THR A 62 -6.84 5.29 14.52
N GLY A 63 -6.84 4.65 15.70
CA GLY A 63 -6.73 3.19 15.79
C GLY A 63 -5.41 2.64 15.28
N VAL A 64 -4.33 3.43 15.23
CA VAL A 64 -3.05 2.98 14.67
C VAL A 64 -2.39 1.98 15.61
N PRO A 65 -2.10 0.74 15.18
CA PRO A 65 -1.42 -0.24 16.02
C PRO A 65 -0.06 0.24 16.51
N HIS A 66 0.36 -0.19 17.70
CA HIS A 66 1.59 0.31 18.33
C HIS A 66 2.85 0.13 17.45
N ASP A 67 2.97 -1.04 16.82
CA ASP A 67 4.09 -1.37 15.92
C ASP A 67 4.05 -0.58 14.60
N MET A 68 2.91 0.04 14.25
CA MET A 68 2.74 0.89 13.06
C MET A 68 3.10 2.36 13.29
N ARG A 69 3.57 2.70 14.51
CA ARG A 69 4.39 3.87 14.88
C ARG A 69 5.03 4.60 13.69
N GLY A 70 6.07 3.96 13.18
CA GLY A 70 6.96 4.55 12.18
C GLY A 70 6.31 4.69 10.80
N HIS A 71 5.49 3.73 10.39
CA HIS A 71 4.78 3.77 9.11
C HIS A 71 3.76 4.90 9.06
N ALA A 72 3.01 5.12 10.16
CA ALA A 72 2.07 6.23 10.25
C ALA A 72 2.76 7.58 10.06
N HIS A 73 3.94 7.75 10.65
CA HIS A 73 4.73 8.96 10.50
C HIS A 73 5.17 9.20 9.06
N GLN A 74 5.77 8.19 8.42
CA GLN A 74 6.22 8.29 7.03
C GLN A 74 5.05 8.57 6.07
N LEU A 75 3.95 7.84 6.24
CA LEU A 75 2.74 8.01 5.44
C LEU A 75 2.12 9.39 5.63
N MET A 76 2.03 9.90 6.86
CA MET A 76 1.54 11.25 7.15
C MET A 76 2.32 12.31 6.37
N PHE A 77 3.66 12.24 6.39
CA PHE A 77 4.49 13.22 5.67
C PHE A 77 4.32 13.13 4.16
N ALA A 78 4.25 11.93 3.61
CA ALA A 78 4.00 11.76 2.19
C ALA A 78 2.61 12.31 1.76
N ILE A 79 1.59 12.15 2.60
CA ILE A 79 0.27 12.75 2.36
C ILE A 79 0.35 14.27 2.42
N ILE A 80 1.04 14.85 3.42
CA ILE A 80 1.24 16.30 3.50
C ILE A 80 1.92 16.82 2.24
N GLU A 81 2.98 16.16 1.77
CA GLU A 81 3.68 16.54 0.54
C GLU A 81 2.77 16.46 -0.69
N SER A 82 1.98 15.39 -0.81
CA SER A 82 0.98 15.24 -1.87
C SER A 82 -0.06 16.37 -1.85
N CYS A 83 -0.66 16.63 -0.67
CA CYS A 83 -1.65 17.69 -0.50
C CYS A 83 -1.08 19.08 -0.81
N ARG A 84 0.19 19.33 -0.47
CA ARG A 84 0.89 20.58 -0.82
C ARG A 84 1.09 20.72 -2.31
N ALA A 85 1.47 19.65 -2.99
CA ALA A 85 1.66 19.65 -4.44
C ALA A 85 0.32 19.85 -5.19
N ALA A 86 -0.76 19.24 -4.71
CA ALA A 86 -2.09 19.35 -5.28
C ALA A 86 -2.81 20.68 -4.95
N GLY A 87 -2.35 21.41 -3.93
CA GLY A 87 -2.91 22.71 -3.53
C GLY A 87 -4.30 22.65 -2.88
N ALA A 88 -4.79 21.46 -2.53
CA ALA A 88 -6.09 21.31 -1.86
C ALA A 88 -6.20 19.99 -1.08
N ALA A 89 -6.10 20.05 0.24
CA ALA A 89 -6.73 19.07 1.12
C ALA A 89 -8.09 19.63 1.55
N ARG A 90 -9.17 18.97 1.18
CA ARG A 90 -10.54 19.40 1.49
C ARG A 90 -11.27 18.26 2.18
N ALA A 91 -12.20 18.62 3.06
CA ALA A 91 -13.16 17.65 3.60
C ALA A 91 -13.88 16.93 2.46
N ASN A 92 -13.99 15.60 2.59
CA ASN A 92 -14.56 14.68 1.61
C ASN A 92 -13.82 14.64 0.27
N GLY A 93 -12.58 15.15 0.20
CA GLY A 93 -11.72 15.01 -0.96
C GLY A 93 -10.94 13.70 -0.90
N ASP A 94 -10.81 13.03 -2.04
CA ASP A 94 -9.90 11.90 -2.19
C ASP A 94 -8.46 12.39 -2.31
N ILE A 95 -7.56 11.71 -1.61
CA ILE A 95 -6.12 11.82 -1.81
C ILE A 95 -5.71 10.68 -2.71
N GLU A 96 -5.17 11.04 -3.86
CA GLU A 96 -4.53 10.09 -4.75
C GLU A 96 -3.03 10.34 -4.72
N GLY A 97 -2.28 9.36 -4.23
CA GLY A 97 -0.82 9.35 -4.29
C GLY A 97 -0.35 8.15 -5.10
N VAL A 98 0.57 8.36 -6.05
CA VAL A 98 1.34 7.25 -6.60
C VAL A 98 2.63 7.17 -5.79
N PHE A 99 2.73 6.14 -4.95
CA PHE A 99 3.99 5.76 -4.34
C PHE A 99 4.67 4.79 -5.31
N SER A 100 5.63 5.30 -6.05
CA SER A 100 6.39 4.49 -7.01
C SER A 100 7.47 3.68 -6.28
N ALA A 101 7.37 2.36 -6.37
CA ALA A 101 8.49 1.45 -6.15
C ALA A 101 9.09 1.04 -7.52
N PRO A 102 10.36 0.59 -7.58
CA PRO A 102 11.06 0.33 -8.84
C PRO A 102 10.34 -0.64 -9.78
N ALA A 103 9.68 -1.65 -9.21
CA ALA A 103 8.97 -2.67 -9.97
C ALA A 103 7.48 -2.36 -10.14
N GLN A 104 6.91 -1.50 -9.29
CA GLN A 104 5.47 -1.32 -9.18
C GLN A 104 5.10 0.07 -8.69
N ASN A 105 4.12 0.68 -9.36
CA ASN A 105 3.44 1.84 -8.83
C ASN A 105 2.36 1.36 -7.86
N PHE A 106 2.39 1.83 -6.62
CA PHE A 106 1.30 1.64 -5.67
C PHE A 106 0.48 2.92 -5.69
N ARG A 107 -0.74 2.85 -6.22
CA ARG A 107 -1.69 3.95 -6.03
C ARG A 107 -2.29 3.78 -4.65
N GLN A 108 -1.93 4.69 -3.76
CA GLN A 108 -2.56 4.83 -2.47
C GLN A 108 -3.74 5.78 -2.64
N LEU A 109 -4.94 5.26 -2.41
CA LEU A 109 -6.14 6.08 -2.33
C LEU A 109 -6.57 6.13 -0.87
N ALA A 110 -6.85 7.33 -0.41
CA ALA A 110 -7.43 7.60 0.88
C ALA A 110 -8.50 8.67 0.70
N THR A 111 -9.44 8.77 1.62
CA THR A 111 -10.39 9.87 1.64
C THR A 111 -10.12 10.73 2.88
N LEU A 112 -10.14 12.05 2.70
CA LEU A 112 -10.13 12.99 3.82
C LEU A 112 -11.55 13.20 4.31
N ARG A 113 -11.78 12.99 5.60
CA ARG A 113 -13.09 13.23 6.24
C ARG A 113 -12.94 14.28 7.33
N PRO A 114 -13.96 15.12 7.59
CA PRO A 114 -13.98 15.92 8.81
C PRO A 114 -13.75 15.02 10.02
N ALA A 115 -12.79 15.36 10.89
CA ALA A 115 -12.60 14.59 12.11
C ALA A 115 -13.86 14.72 12.98
N PRO A 116 -14.43 13.60 13.50
CA PRO A 116 -15.63 13.65 14.34
C PRO A 116 -15.35 14.29 15.72
N ARG A 117 -14.08 14.46 16.09
CA ARG A 117 -13.67 15.03 17.37
C ARG A 117 -13.77 16.55 17.34
N GLY A 118 -14.80 17.09 18.00
CA GLY A 118 -14.93 18.52 18.27
C GLY A 118 -14.05 18.99 19.44
N ASP A 119 -12.75 18.73 19.42
CA ASP A 119 -11.83 19.32 20.40
C ASP A 119 -11.54 20.78 20.01
N SER A 120 -11.70 21.69 20.97
CA SER A 120 -11.33 23.11 20.87
C SER A 120 -9.90 23.35 20.38
N GLN A 121 -8.98 22.40 20.59
CA GLN A 121 -7.58 22.49 20.17
C GLN A 121 -7.32 21.96 18.76
N HIS A 122 -8.30 21.31 18.13
CA HIS A 122 -8.17 20.61 16.84
C HIS A 122 -9.23 21.10 15.85
N TRP A 123 -9.36 22.42 15.74
CA TRP A 123 -10.26 23.02 14.76
C TRP A 123 -9.74 22.74 13.35
N ASN A 124 -10.65 22.36 12.44
CA ASN A 124 -10.32 22.08 11.04
C ASN A 124 -9.34 20.90 10.82
N THR A 125 -9.36 19.89 11.70
CA THR A 125 -8.64 18.63 11.47
C THR A 125 -9.41 17.72 10.52
N LEU A 126 -8.71 17.13 9.55
CA LEU A 126 -9.25 16.09 8.68
C LEU A 126 -8.67 14.72 9.05
N ARG A 127 -9.54 13.73 9.20
CA ARG A 127 -9.17 12.32 9.34
C ARG A 127 -8.85 11.72 7.99
N ILE A 128 -7.76 10.98 7.92
CA ILE A 128 -7.40 10.17 6.76
C ILE A 128 -7.98 8.78 6.99
N VAL A 129 -8.85 8.36 6.08
CA VAL A 129 -9.49 7.04 6.10
C VAL A 129 -9.17 6.27 4.82
N ASP A 130 -9.39 4.96 4.83
CA ASP A 130 -9.33 4.18 3.59
C ASP A 130 -10.33 4.74 2.58
N TRP A 131 -10.01 4.63 1.30
CA TRP A 131 -10.88 5.13 0.24
C TRP A 131 -12.31 4.59 0.37
N ASP A 132 -13.27 5.49 0.21
CA ASP A 132 -14.72 5.27 0.37
C ASP A 132 -15.20 4.96 1.79
N GLN A 133 -14.32 4.99 2.80
CA GLN A 133 -14.75 4.85 4.20
C GLN A 133 -15.28 6.16 4.80
N SER A 134 -16.09 6.02 5.84
CA SER A 134 -16.69 7.14 6.59
C SER A 134 -15.69 7.72 7.59
N ALA A 135 -16.00 8.89 8.17
CA ALA A 135 -15.17 9.47 9.23
C ALA A 135 -15.10 8.59 10.50
N GLU A 136 -16.08 7.71 10.70
CA GLU A 136 -16.17 6.80 11.85
C GLU A 136 -15.35 5.54 11.68
N SER A 137 -14.75 5.29 10.50
CA SER A 137 -13.82 4.19 10.34
C SER A 137 -12.58 4.41 11.22
N ASP A 138 -12.11 3.33 11.83
CA ASP A 138 -10.93 3.36 12.70
C ASP A 138 -9.63 3.44 11.89
N PHE A 139 -8.90 2.34 11.79
CA PHE A 139 -7.59 2.27 11.19
C PHE A 139 -7.69 2.15 9.66
N PRO A 140 -7.05 3.03 8.86
CA PRO A 140 -7.04 2.91 7.40
C PRO A 140 -6.11 1.77 6.94
N ALA A 141 -6.57 0.55 7.14
CA ALA A 141 -5.82 -0.67 6.97
C ALA A 141 -5.32 -0.85 5.53
N ARG A 142 -6.15 -0.56 4.52
CA ARG A 142 -5.79 -0.70 3.10
C ARG A 142 -4.67 0.28 2.71
N LEU A 143 -4.76 1.51 3.19
CA LEU A 143 -3.75 2.54 2.97
C LEU A 143 -2.41 2.14 3.60
N PHE A 144 -2.43 1.70 4.87
CA PHE A 144 -1.22 1.26 5.57
C PHE A 144 -0.59 0.02 4.92
N ALA A 145 -1.39 -0.99 4.55
CA ALA A 145 -0.88 -2.17 3.88
C ALA A 145 -0.22 -1.82 2.53
N SER A 146 -0.85 -0.94 1.75
CA SER A 146 -0.28 -0.45 0.48
C SER A 146 1.02 0.32 0.68
N HIS A 147 1.13 1.10 1.75
CA HIS A 147 2.35 1.81 2.12
C HIS A 147 3.48 0.86 2.50
N ILE A 148 3.19 -0.12 3.34
CA ILE A 148 4.17 -1.13 3.77
C ILE A 148 4.64 -1.96 2.56
N ALA A 149 3.73 -2.37 1.68
CA ALA A 149 4.04 -3.10 0.46
C ALA A 149 4.97 -2.31 -0.47
N ALA A 150 4.72 -1.01 -0.65
CA ALA A 150 5.59 -0.13 -1.44
C ALA A 150 7.02 -0.07 -0.89
N TRP A 151 7.18 -0.05 0.44
CA TRP A 151 8.50 -0.08 1.06
C TRP A 151 9.15 -1.46 1.04
N ALA A 152 8.37 -2.55 1.11
CA ALA A 152 8.89 -3.90 1.03
C ALA A 152 9.59 -4.14 -0.32
N GLU A 153 9.11 -3.52 -1.41
CA GLU A 153 9.76 -3.55 -2.72
C GLU A 153 11.11 -2.82 -2.76
N LEU A 154 11.35 -1.88 -1.84
CA LEU A 154 12.62 -1.18 -1.69
C LEU A 154 13.58 -1.89 -0.73
N ALA A 155 13.10 -2.88 0.03
CA ALA A 155 13.92 -3.61 0.97
C ALA A 155 14.87 -4.57 0.21
N GLY A 156 16.17 -4.32 0.32
CA GLY A 156 17.20 -5.19 -0.25
C GLY A 156 17.45 -6.46 0.57
N ASP A 157 17.10 -6.46 1.86
CA ASP A 157 17.20 -7.63 2.74
C ASP A 157 15.93 -8.50 2.64
N PRO A 158 16.04 -9.77 2.22
CA PRO A 158 14.91 -10.69 2.15
C PRO A 158 14.17 -10.88 3.48
N ILE A 159 14.85 -10.83 4.63
CA ILE A 159 14.21 -11.03 5.93
C ILE A 159 13.31 -9.81 6.24
N GLN A 160 13.85 -8.60 6.06
CA GLN A 160 13.07 -7.39 6.20
C GLN A 160 11.88 -7.36 5.23
N LYS A 161 12.09 -7.73 3.96
CA LYS A 161 11.01 -7.80 2.95
C LYS A 161 9.90 -8.75 3.38
N GLU A 162 10.23 -9.94 3.89
CA GLU A 162 9.25 -10.89 4.42
C GLU A 162 8.43 -10.28 5.57
N VAL A 163 9.11 -9.72 6.58
CA VAL A 163 8.44 -9.16 7.77
C VAL A 163 7.43 -8.08 7.36
N MET A 164 7.84 -7.20 6.44
CA MET A 164 6.98 -6.13 5.93
C MET A 164 5.78 -6.69 5.15
N CYS A 165 6.00 -7.63 4.23
CA CYS A 165 4.91 -8.22 3.45
C CYS A 165 3.92 -8.98 4.34
N ARG A 166 4.40 -9.78 5.30
CA ARG A 166 3.52 -10.45 6.27
C ARG A 166 2.72 -9.45 7.08
N ARG A 167 3.34 -8.36 7.53
CA ARG A 167 2.62 -7.35 8.31
C ARG A 167 1.54 -6.66 7.49
N ALA A 168 1.83 -6.32 6.22
CA ALA A 168 0.85 -5.79 5.30
C ALA A 168 -0.34 -6.76 5.12
N LEU A 169 -0.07 -8.07 4.94
CA LEU A 169 -1.11 -9.09 4.81
C LEU A 169 -1.91 -9.34 6.11
N VAL A 170 -1.30 -9.16 7.29
CA VAL A 170 -2.04 -9.24 8.57
C VAL A 170 -3.00 -8.06 8.72
N ILE A 171 -2.57 -6.85 8.33
CA ILE A 171 -3.38 -5.64 8.41
C ILE A 171 -4.52 -5.68 7.39
N PHE A 172 -4.18 -6.03 6.16
CA PHE A 172 -5.12 -6.12 5.07
C PHE A 172 -4.71 -7.33 4.22
N PRO A 173 -5.30 -8.52 4.45
CA PRO A 173 -5.03 -9.71 3.62
C PRO A 173 -5.59 -9.56 2.19
N GLY A 174 -6.20 -8.40 1.93
CA GLY A 174 -7.20 -8.08 0.95
C GLY A 174 -8.43 -8.95 1.09
N HIS A 175 -9.55 -8.30 1.33
CA HIS A 175 -10.82 -8.86 0.91
C HIS A 175 -11.04 -8.40 -0.53
N PHE A 176 -11.38 -9.36 -1.39
CA PHE A 176 -12.25 -9.05 -2.51
C PHE A 176 -13.43 -8.29 -1.89
N LEU A 177 -13.71 -7.08 -2.36
CA LEU A 177 -15.10 -6.65 -2.37
C LEU A 177 -15.89 -7.86 -2.87
N GLU A 178 -16.99 -8.20 -2.21
CA GLU A 178 -17.94 -9.22 -2.63
C GLU A 178 -18.53 -8.86 -4.02
N MET A 179 -17.68 -8.79 -5.04
CA MET A 179 -18.02 -9.00 -6.43
C MET A 179 -18.27 -10.50 -6.51
N THR A 180 -19.45 -10.85 -6.00
CA THR A 180 -20.16 -12.12 -6.14
C THR A 180 -19.31 -13.19 -6.81
N ALA A 181 -18.82 -14.14 -6.01
CA ALA A 181 -18.43 -15.45 -6.50
C ALA A 181 -19.52 -15.93 -7.48
N GLY A 182 -19.24 -15.87 -8.79
CA GLY A 182 -20.19 -16.27 -9.84
C GLY A 182 -20.56 -15.23 -10.90
N ALA A 183 -20.11 -13.97 -10.82
CA ALA A 183 -20.23 -13.07 -11.96
C ALA A 183 -18.97 -13.19 -12.85
N ASP A 184 -19.13 -13.66 -14.09
CA ASP A 184 -18.15 -13.50 -15.17
C ASP A 184 -17.97 -11.99 -15.41
N ILE A 185 -17.13 -11.38 -14.58
CA ILE A 185 -16.70 -10.02 -14.78
C ILE A 185 -15.38 -10.18 -15.51
N GLU A 186 -15.44 -10.06 -16.85
CA GLU A 186 -14.27 -9.63 -17.59
C GLU A 186 -13.82 -8.32 -16.94
N PRO A 187 -12.66 -8.28 -16.27
CA PRO A 187 -12.18 -7.06 -15.66
C PRO A 187 -12.12 -6.01 -16.77
N ARG A 188 -12.85 -4.90 -16.63
CA ARG A 188 -12.71 -3.82 -17.61
C ARG A 188 -11.26 -3.34 -17.55
N ASP A 189 -10.73 -2.78 -18.64
CA ASP A 189 -9.37 -2.23 -18.63
C ASP A 189 -9.15 -1.26 -17.45
N ALA A 190 -10.21 -0.53 -17.04
CA ALA A 190 -10.22 0.32 -15.86
C ALA A 190 -10.03 -0.43 -14.52
N ASP A 191 -10.60 -1.63 -14.38
CA ASP A 191 -10.51 -2.48 -13.19
C ASP A 191 -9.13 -3.19 -13.13
N LEU A 192 -8.51 -3.48 -14.29
CA LEU A 192 -7.10 -3.94 -14.37
C LEU A 192 -6.08 -2.82 -14.13
N THR A 193 -6.49 -1.57 -14.32
CA THR A 193 -5.73 -0.38 -13.89
C THR A 193 -6.02 0.03 -12.46
N ASP A 194 -6.99 -0.61 -11.78
CA ASP A 194 -7.24 -0.35 -10.39
C ASP A 194 -6.12 -0.99 -9.55
N LEU A 195 -5.13 -0.14 -9.31
CA LEU A 195 -3.85 -0.41 -8.65
C LEU A 195 -4.04 -0.96 -7.22
N GLN A 196 -5.22 -0.79 -6.61
CA GLN A 196 -5.54 -1.42 -5.33
C GLN A 196 -5.63 -2.95 -5.43
N TYR A 197 -6.17 -3.50 -6.53
CA TYR A 197 -6.17 -4.95 -6.75
C TYR A 197 -4.76 -5.48 -6.98
N ARG A 198 -3.89 -4.70 -7.64
CA ARG A 198 -2.48 -5.03 -7.83
C ARG A 198 -1.71 -5.04 -6.51
N ALA A 199 -2.01 -4.10 -5.61
CA ALA A 199 -1.27 -3.90 -4.36
C ALA A 199 -1.37 -5.11 -3.41
N ASN A 200 -2.52 -5.77 -3.32
CA ASN A 200 -2.64 -6.96 -2.47
C ASN A 200 -1.89 -8.15 -3.07
N ILE A 201 -2.13 -8.44 -4.36
CA ILE A 201 -1.45 -9.55 -5.05
C ILE A 201 0.05 -9.32 -5.01
N SER A 202 0.53 -8.11 -5.28
CA SER A 202 1.95 -7.82 -5.24
C SER A 202 2.58 -8.07 -3.88
N THR A 203 1.87 -7.79 -2.78
CA THR A 203 2.35 -8.11 -1.44
C THR A 203 2.62 -9.61 -1.27
N TYR A 204 1.72 -10.47 -1.74
CA TYR A 204 1.98 -11.93 -1.75
C TYR A 204 3.21 -12.27 -2.58
N LEU A 205 3.39 -11.64 -3.73
CA LEU A 205 4.47 -11.96 -4.65
C LEU A 205 5.84 -11.49 -4.13
N SER A 206 5.88 -10.31 -3.52
CA SER A 206 7.02 -9.78 -2.80
C SER A 206 7.40 -10.71 -1.63
N LEU A 207 6.40 -11.29 -0.95
CA LEU A 207 6.62 -12.31 0.08
C LEU A 207 7.18 -13.62 -0.51
N VAL A 208 6.63 -14.10 -1.62
CA VAL A 208 7.14 -15.29 -2.34
C VAL A 208 8.61 -15.10 -2.72
N GLU A 209 8.97 -13.94 -3.26
CA GLU A 209 10.36 -13.60 -3.60
C GLU A 209 11.25 -13.61 -2.36
N ALA A 210 10.81 -12.96 -1.27
CA ALA A 210 11.56 -12.91 -0.01
C ALA A 210 11.80 -14.31 0.57
N LEU A 211 10.77 -15.15 0.61
CA LEU A 211 10.86 -16.52 1.12
C LEU A 211 11.75 -17.39 0.22
N PHE A 212 11.65 -17.21 -1.09
CA PHE A 212 12.50 -17.91 -2.04
C PHE A 212 13.98 -17.55 -1.87
N ALA A 213 14.30 -16.25 -1.73
CA ALA A 213 15.66 -15.79 -1.49
C ALA A 213 16.26 -16.32 -0.18
N GLN A 214 15.41 -16.69 0.78
CA GLN A 214 15.81 -17.37 2.03
C GLN A 214 15.86 -18.91 1.93
N GLY A 215 15.59 -19.49 0.76
CA GLY A 215 15.57 -20.95 0.55
C GLY A 215 14.32 -21.65 1.09
N ARG A 216 13.28 -20.90 1.49
CA ARG A 216 12.01 -21.43 2.05
C ARG A 216 10.99 -21.76 0.95
N LEU A 217 11.38 -22.68 0.06
CA LEU A 217 10.64 -23.01 -1.16
C LEU A 217 9.18 -23.43 -0.92
N ALA A 218 8.93 -24.37 -0.01
CA ALA A 218 7.59 -24.92 0.20
C ALA A 218 6.59 -23.85 0.66
N GLU A 219 7.04 -22.92 1.49
CA GLU A 219 6.19 -21.84 2.01
C GLU A 219 5.95 -20.74 0.96
N ALA A 220 6.98 -20.44 0.16
CA ALA A 220 6.83 -19.56 -1.00
C ALA A 220 5.78 -20.12 -1.98
N ILE A 221 5.77 -21.42 -2.23
CA ILE A 221 4.73 -22.06 -3.05
C ILE A 221 3.34 -21.89 -2.41
N GLY A 222 3.20 -22.08 -1.10
CA GLY A 222 1.92 -21.89 -0.40
C GLY A 222 1.35 -20.48 -0.58
N TYR A 223 2.16 -19.43 -0.42
CA TYR A 223 1.72 -18.05 -0.65
C TYR A 223 1.42 -17.75 -2.11
N LEU A 224 2.13 -18.39 -3.04
CA LEU A 224 1.86 -18.27 -4.46
C LEU A 224 0.52 -18.93 -4.84
N GLU A 225 0.23 -20.10 -4.29
CA GLU A 225 -1.08 -20.74 -4.43
C GLU A 225 -2.19 -19.86 -3.87
N GLU A 226 -1.97 -19.21 -2.73
CA GLU A 226 -2.93 -18.27 -2.14
C GLU A 226 -3.17 -17.06 -3.06
N ALA A 227 -2.09 -16.44 -3.57
CA ALA A 227 -2.19 -15.32 -4.51
C ALA A 227 -2.98 -15.68 -5.77
N ILE A 228 -2.72 -16.86 -6.35
CA ILE A 228 -3.43 -17.36 -7.54
C ILE A 228 -4.89 -17.65 -7.20
N SER A 229 -5.17 -18.25 -6.04
CA SER A 229 -6.55 -18.55 -5.62
C SER A 229 -7.39 -17.28 -5.46
N ARG A 230 -6.76 -16.19 -5.03
CA ARG A 230 -7.39 -14.87 -4.89
C ARG A 230 -7.62 -14.22 -6.25
N CYS A 231 -6.73 -14.41 -7.22
CA CYS A 231 -6.89 -13.83 -8.55
C CYS A 231 -6.39 -14.79 -9.66
N PRO A 232 -7.23 -15.74 -10.11
CA PRO A 232 -6.82 -16.77 -11.06
C PRO A 232 -6.34 -16.20 -12.40
N GLY A 233 -6.98 -15.15 -12.91
CA GLY A 233 -6.58 -14.47 -14.15
C GLY A 233 -5.17 -13.85 -14.08
N TRP A 234 -4.71 -13.50 -12.88
CA TRP A 234 -3.39 -12.91 -12.66
C TRP A 234 -2.25 -13.93 -12.70
N GLY A 235 -2.49 -15.21 -12.39
CA GLY A 235 -1.43 -16.23 -12.40
C GLY A 235 -0.67 -16.30 -13.73
N ARG A 236 -1.37 -16.12 -14.86
CA ARG A 236 -0.76 -16.14 -16.21
C ARG A 236 -0.03 -14.85 -16.57
N ALA A 237 -0.62 -13.70 -16.25
CA ALA A 237 0.00 -12.39 -16.46
C ALA A 237 1.27 -12.26 -15.62
N PHE A 238 1.20 -12.73 -14.37
CA PHE A 238 2.30 -12.71 -13.43
C PHE A 238 3.43 -13.67 -13.83
N ARG A 239 3.10 -14.89 -14.28
CA ARG A 239 4.09 -15.79 -14.91
C ARG A 239 4.85 -15.09 -16.03
N SER A 240 4.15 -14.38 -16.92
CA SER A 240 4.77 -13.66 -18.03
C SER A 240 5.66 -12.51 -17.57
N TRP A 241 5.21 -11.73 -16.58
CA TRP A 241 5.99 -10.63 -15.99
C TRP A 241 7.24 -11.14 -15.29
N LEU A 242 7.15 -12.20 -14.51
CA LEU A 242 8.29 -12.79 -13.81
C LEU A 242 9.30 -13.42 -14.76
N ILE A 243 8.83 -14.18 -15.75
CA ILE A 243 9.70 -14.69 -16.81
C ILE A 243 10.36 -13.54 -17.55
N ALA A 244 9.80 -12.33 -17.60
CA ALA A 244 10.47 -11.18 -18.21
C ALA A 244 11.52 -10.54 -17.28
N ASN A 245 11.21 -10.38 -16.00
CA ASN A 245 12.06 -9.67 -15.02
C ASN A 245 13.17 -10.54 -14.42
N TYR A 246 12.96 -11.85 -14.30
CA TYR A 246 13.88 -12.78 -13.65
C TYR A 246 14.58 -13.74 -14.64
N ARG A 247 14.64 -13.38 -15.94
CA ARG A 247 15.31 -14.18 -17.00
C ARG A 247 16.75 -14.60 -16.68
N ARG A 248 17.41 -13.87 -15.79
CA ARG A 248 18.81 -14.07 -15.42
C ARG A 248 18.99 -14.88 -14.13
N ASN A 249 17.90 -15.31 -13.50
CA ASN A 249 17.94 -16.07 -12.26
C ASN A 249 17.39 -17.49 -12.51
N ASP A 250 18.27 -18.41 -12.89
CA ASP A 250 17.91 -19.80 -13.21
C ASP A 250 17.25 -20.51 -12.01
N ALA A 251 17.61 -20.16 -10.78
CA ALA A 251 16.98 -20.71 -9.59
C ALA A 251 15.49 -20.31 -9.53
N PHE A 252 15.16 -19.09 -9.93
CA PHE A 252 13.79 -18.61 -9.99
C PHE A 252 13.00 -19.24 -11.15
N ILE A 253 13.61 -19.41 -12.33
CA ILE A 253 12.97 -20.14 -13.44
C ILE A 253 12.69 -21.60 -13.04
N ASN A 254 13.63 -22.24 -12.33
CA ASN A 254 13.46 -23.59 -11.82
C ASN A 254 12.40 -23.67 -10.72
N PHE A 255 12.28 -22.65 -9.85
CA PHE A 255 11.16 -22.50 -8.92
C PHE A 255 9.81 -22.54 -9.65
N TRP A 256 9.65 -21.78 -10.73
CA TRP A 256 8.39 -21.74 -11.49
C TRP A 256 8.07 -23.04 -12.21
N ARG A 257 9.10 -23.79 -12.62
CA ARG A 257 8.92 -25.14 -13.16
C ARG A 257 8.52 -26.13 -12.06
N ALA A 258 9.14 -26.03 -10.88
CA ALA A 258 8.87 -26.92 -9.76
C ALA A 258 7.49 -26.67 -9.12
N ALA A 259 6.99 -25.44 -9.15
CA ALA A 259 5.69 -25.09 -8.61
C ALA A 259 4.50 -25.57 -9.47
N ASP A 260 4.73 -26.22 -10.62
CA ASP A 260 3.72 -26.58 -11.64
C ASP A 260 2.51 -25.63 -11.66
N ILE A 261 2.77 -24.39 -12.07
CA ILE A 261 1.77 -23.34 -11.99
C ILE A 261 0.58 -23.59 -12.91
N SER A 262 0.79 -24.37 -13.97
CA SER A 262 -0.29 -24.85 -14.81
C SER A 262 -1.22 -25.75 -14.00
N GLU A 263 -0.66 -26.67 -13.20
CA GLU A 263 -1.42 -27.50 -12.26
C GLU A 263 -2.07 -26.67 -11.14
N ILE A 264 -1.37 -25.71 -10.52
CA ILE A 264 -1.96 -24.82 -9.50
C ILE A 264 -3.18 -24.07 -10.08
N CYS A 265 -3.01 -23.45 -11.24
CA CYS A 265 -4.09 -22.74 -11.92
C CYS A 265 -5.25 -23.69 -12.31
N ALA A 266 -4.94 -24.93 -12.72
CA ALA A 266 -5.95 -25.92 -13.07
C ALA A 266 -6.74 -26.41 -11.84
N ARG A 267 -6.07 -26.67 -10.70
CA ARG A 267 -6.69 -27.14 -9.44
C ARG A 267 -7.54 -26.05 -8.78
N ARG A 268 -7.18 -24.79 -8.91
CA ARG A 268 -7.84 -23.65 -8.24
C ARG A 268 -8.84 -22.93 -9.14
N ARG A 269 -9.11 -23.44 -10.35
CA ARG A 269 -10.15 -22.89 -11.22
C ARG A 269 -11.51 -23.04 -10.52
N PRO A 270 -12.30 -21.96 -10.36
CA PRO A 270 -13.69 -22.09 -9.93
C PRO A 270 -14.44 -23.03 -10.88
N ALA A 271 -15.23 -23.96 -10.34
CA ALA A 271 -15.96 -24.96 -11.12
C ALA A 271 -16.86 -24.36 -12.22
N ASP A 272 -17.23 -23.09 -12.05
CA ASP A 272 -18.21 -22.40 -12.88
C ASP A 272 -17.59 -21.36 -13.84
N THR A 273 -16.28 -21.40 -14.14
CA THR A 273 -15.71 -20.51 -15.18
C THR A 273 -16.01 -21.06 -16.58
N PRO A 274 -16.99 -20.54 -17.35
CA PRO A 274 -17.35 -21.09 -18.64
C PRO A 274 -16.28 -20.76 -19.69
N GLY A 275 -15.97 -21.72 -20.56
CA GLY A 275 -15.12 -21.51 -21.74
C GLY A 275 -13.65 -21.85 -21.56
N SER A 276 -12.98 -22.28 -22.64
CA SER A 276 -11.52 -22.33 -22.69
C SER A 276 -11.01 -20.90 -22.63
N MET A 277 -10.19 -20.56 -21.62
CA MET A 277 -9.54 -19.24 -21.57
C MET A 277 -8.69 -19.08 -22.83
N SER A 278 -9.03 -18.09 -23.65
CA SER A 278 -8.26 -17.75 -24.83
C SER A 278 -6.81 -17.49 -24.43
N GLU A 279 -5.86 -17.98 -25.23
CA GLU A 279 -4.47 -17.63 -25.03
C GLU A 279 -4.33 -16.10 -25.07
N PRO A 280 -3.49 -15.48 -24.21
CA PRO A 280 -3.25 -14.06 -24.28
C PRO A 280 -2.77 -13.82 -25.69
N LYS A 281 -3.47 -12.97 -26.45
CA LYS A 281 -3.00 -12.55 -27.76
C LYS A 281 -1.57 -12.07 -27.55
N ALA A 282 -0.61 -12.76 -28.17
CA ALA A 282 0.78 -12.37 -28.09
C ALA A 282 0.83 -10.88 -28.43
N THR A 283 1.22 -10.05 -27.46
CA THR A 283 1.44 -8.63 -27.71
C THR A 283 2.65 -8.58 -28.62
N GLY A 284 2.41 -8.65 -29.92
CA GLY A 284 3.41 -8.44 -30.93
C GLY A 284 4.00 -7.06 -30.64
N PHE A 285 5.21 -7.03 -30.10
CA PHE A 285 6.03 -5.84 -30.14
C PHE A 285 6.18 -5.52 -31.63
N GLY A 286 5.30 -4.65 -32.12
CA GLY A 286 5.36 -4.13 -33.47
C GLY A 286 6.76 -3.57 -33.63
N LYS A 287 7.58 -4.26 -34.42
CA LYS A 287 8.84 -3.68 -34.92
C LYS A 287 8.42 -2.41 -35.64
N LYS A 288 8.61 -1.26 -35.01
CA LYS A 288 8.59 0.03 -35.72
C LYS A 288 9.63 -0.12 -36.82
N LYS A 289 9.17 -0.26 -38.07
CA LYS A 289 10.04 -0.06 -39.23
C LYS A 289 10.63 1.34 -39.05
N ARG A 290 11.96 1.40 -38.91
CA ARG A 290 12.68 2.64 -39.14
C ARG A 290 12.66 2.81 -40.64
N ASP A 291 11.92 3.79 -41.12
CA ASP A 291 12.06 4.26 -42.49
C ASP A 291 13.45 4.91 -42.58
N THR A 292 14.31 4.31 -43.40
CA THR A 292 15.56 4.88 -43.90
C THR A 292 15.30 5.60 -45.20
#